data_AF-A0A9P1E7Z9-F1
#
_entry.id   AF-A0A9P1E7Z9-F1
#
_cell.length_a   1.000
_cell.length_b   1.000
_cell.length_c   1.000
_cell.angle_alpha   90.00
_cell.angle_beta   90.00
_cell.angle_gamma   90.00
#
_symmetry.space_group_name_H-M   'P 1'
#
loop_
_entity.id
_entity.type
_entity.pdbx_description
1 polymer ?
#
loop_
_entity_poly.entity_id
_entity_poly.type
_entity_poly.pdbx_seq_one_letter_code
_entity_poly.pdbx_strand_id
1 'polypeptide(L)'
;MENADVFGSSTAPLTWHDFLERMRQPSAAEFVKAIKRFIVSFSNNAPDPDKDSTTVQEFLGNMEAAFRAHSLWAGCSEEELESAGEGLEKYVMTKLYPHVFASHPEDVKVDEQLHKKMALIQHFVRPENLDIKPVFQNETSWL
;
A
#
# COMPACT_ATOMS: atom_id res chain seq x y z
N MET A 1 -1.71 -32.51 -6.19
CA MET A 1 -1.92 -31.53 -5.10
C MET A 1 -1.62 -30.18 -5.71
N GLU A 2 -2.68 -29.46 -6.04
CA GLU A 2 -2.60 -28.07 -6.48
C GLU A 2 -1.99 -27.25 -5.35
N ASN A 3 -0.84 -26.64 -5.60
CA ASN A 3 -0.41 -25.51 -4.80
C ASN A 3 -1.30 -24.35 -5.23
N ALA A 4 -2.40 -24.17 -4.50
CA ALA A 4 -3.19 -22.95 -4.57
C ALA A 4 -2.25 -21.78 -4.29
N ASP A 5 -2.35 -20.78 -5.15
CA ASP A 5 -1.61 -19.53 -5.11
C ASP A 5 -2.03 -18.75 -3.84
N VAL A 6 -1.39 -19.05 -2.70
CA VAL A 6 -1.66 -18.42 -1.39
C VAL A 6 -1.34 -16.90 -1.41
N PHE A 7 -0.66 -16.41 -2.45
CA PHE A 7 -0.29 -15.00 -2.60
C PHE A 7 -1.04 -14.26 -3.71
N GLY A 8 -2.01 -14.91 -4.38
CA GLY A 8 -2.75 -14.32 -5.50
C GLY A 8 -3.99 -13.49 -5.12
N SER A 9 -4.33 -13.38 -3.83
CA SER A 9 -5.67 -12.91 -3.41
C SER A 9 -5.77 -11.45 -2.94
N SER A 10 -4.67 -10.69 -2.86
CA SER A 10 -4.73 -9.38 -2.17
C SER A 10 -5.21 -8.21 -3.03
N THR A 11 -5.53 -8.38 -4.31
CA THR A 11 -6.17 -7.32 -5.11
C THR A 11 -6.97 -7.87 -6.28
N ALA A 12 -7.95 -8.76 -6.02
CA ALA A 12 -8.92 -9.07 -7.06
C ALA A 12 -9.52 -7.75 -7.59
N PRO A 13 -9.59 -7.49 -8.91
CA PRO A 13 -10.10 -6.23 -9.47
C PRO A 13 -11.47 -5.80 -8.90
N LEU A 14 -12.25 -6.78 -8.44
CA LEU A 14 -13.53 -6.60 -7.80
C LEU A 14 -13.42 -5.80 -6.48
N THR A 15 -12.39 -5.99 -5.64
CA THR A 15 -12.32 -5.36 -4.30
C THR A 15 -12.17 -3.83 -4.35
N TRP A 16 -11.33 -3.32 -5.26
CA TRP A 16 -11.18 -1.89 -5.48
C TRP A 16 -12.42 -1.25 -6.10
N HIS A 17 -13.05 -1.93 -7.06
CA HIS A 17 -14.28 -1.45 -7.68
C HIS A 17 -15.44 -1.43 -6.69
N ASP A 18 -15.53 -2.43 -5.81
CA ASP A 18 -16.54 -2.52 -4.75
C ASP A 18 -16.37 -1.40 -3.72
N PHE A 19 -15.13 -1.10 -3.30
CA PHE A 19 -14.84 0.06 -2.46
C PHE A 19 -15.35 1.36 -3.10
N LEU A 20 -15.00 1.61 -4.37
CA LEU A 20 -15.43 2.82 -5.07
C LEU A 20 -16.95 2.89 -5.22
N GLU A 21 -17.61 1.77 -5.48
CA GLU A 21 -19.06 1.72 -5.63
C GLU A 21 -19.77 2.00 -4.31
N ARG A 22 -19.29 1.41 -3.20
CA ARG A 22 -19.77 1.75 -1.85
C ARG A 22 -19.58 3.23 -1.53
N MET A 23 -18.44 3.83 -1.90
CA MET A 23 -18.18 5.25 -1.72
C MET A 23 -19.03 6.18 -2.60
N ARG A 24 -19.71 5.67 -3.64
CA ARG A 24 -20.69 6.43 -4.43
C ARG A 24 -22.07 6.47 -3.79
N GLN A 25 -22.36 5.58 -2.84
CA GLN A 25 -23.67 5.53 -2.20
C GLN A 25 -23.90 6.78 -1.33
N PRO A 26 -25.11 7.37 -1.33
CA PRO A 26 -25.41 8.57 -0.53
C PRO A 26 -25.15 8.38 0.97
N SER A 27 -25.34 7.16 1.48
CA SER A 27 -25.06 6.75 2.87
C SER A 27 -23.57 6.82 3.23
N ALA A 28 -22.66 6.82 2.25
CA ALA A 28 -21.21 6.94 2.46
C ALA A 28 -20.71 8.40 2.37
N ALA A 29 -21.62 9.38 2.19
CA ALA A 29 -21.24 10.77 1.92
C ALA A 29 -20.34 11.39 3.00
N GLU A 30 -20.55 11.05 4.28
CA GLU A 30 -19.70 11.56 5.37
C GLU A 30 -18.29 10.98 5.33
N PHE A 31 -18.11 9.70 4.94
CA PHE A 31 -16.78 9.12 4.71
C PHE A 31 -16.06 9.82 3.57
N VAL A 32 -16.73 10.04 2.43
CA VAL A 32 -16.14 10.75 1.29
C VAL A 32 -15.70 12.16 1.69
N LYS A 33 -16.49 12.87 2.49
CA LYS A 33 -16.12 14.19 3.03
C LYS A 33 -14.91 14.10 3.97
N ALA A 34 -14.89 13.13 4.88
CA ALA A 34 -13.78 12.93 5.81
C ALA A 34 -12.47 12.65 5.06
N ILE A 35 -12.49 11.73 4.09
CA ILE A 35 -11.32 11.39 3.25
C ILE A 35 -10.82 12.62 2.49
N LYS A 36 -11.71 13.37 1.84
CA LYS A 36 -11.32 14.59 1.11
C LYS A 36 -10.73 15.65 2.04
N ARG A 37 -11.33 15.87 3.21
CA ARG A 37 -10.82 16.82 4.21
C ARG A 37 -9.44 16.41 4.71
N PHE A 38 -9.26 15.12 5.00
CA PHE A 38 -7.98 14.57 5.41
C PHE A 38 -6.89 14.85 4.35
N ILE A 39 -7.14 14.49 3.09
CA ILE A 39 -6.18 14.72 2.00
C ILE A 39 -5.81 16.20 1.87
N VAL A 40 -6.81 17.10 1.87
CA VAL A 40 -6.55 18.54 1.78
C VAL A 40 -5.78 19.06 2.98
N SER A 41 -6.15 18.66 4.20
CA SER A 41 -5.46 19.08 5.41
C SER A 41 -4.02 18.58 5.45
N PHE A 42 -3.80 17.33 5.05
CA PHE A 42 -2.50 16.69 5.01
C PHE A 42 -1.56 17.42 4.05
N SER A 43 -2.02 17.69 2.82
CA SER A 43 -1.20 18.37 1.80
C SER A 43 -0.86 19.83 2.14
N ASN A 44 -1.53 20.44 3.13
CA ASN A 44 -1.20 21.79 3.59
C ASN A 44 -0.10 21.82 4.66
N ASN A 45 0.24 20.67 5.24
CA ASN A 45 1.32 20.59 6.23
C ASN A 45 2.68 20.56 5.52
N ALA A 46 3.72 20.94 6.26
CA ALA A 46 5.09 20.73 5.79
C ALA A 46 5.40 19.22 5.84
N PRO A 47 6.05 18.66 4.79
CA PRO A 47 6.43 17.24 4.78
C PRO A 47 7.31 16.88 5.98
N ASP A 48 6.93 15.83 6.69
CA ASP A 48 7.64 15.28 7.85
C ASP A 48 7.35 13.77 7.92
N PRO A 49 8.25 12.88 7.45
CA PRO A 49 7.93 11.47 7.22
C PRO A 49 7.40 10.73 8.45
N ASP A 50 7.95 11.03 9.64
CA ASP A 50 7.56 10.37 10.88
C ASP A 50 6.15 10.80 11.32
N LYS A 51 5.87 12.11 11.24
CA LYS A 51 4.54 12.65 11.57
C LYS A 51 3.50 12.28 10.52
N ASP A 52 3.88 12.33 9.26
CA ASP A 52 3.05 12.01 8.10
C ASP A 52 2.63 10.54 8.16
N SER A 53 3.56 9.63 8.43
CA SER A 53 3.28 8.21 8.61
C SER A 53 2.32 7.98 9.78
N THR A 54 2.60 8.57 10.94
CA THR A 54 1.73 8.46 12.12
C THR A 54 0.31 8.97 11.82
N THR A 55 0.21 10.12 11.16
CA THR A 55 -1.06 10.76 10.80
C THR A 55 -1.89 9.92 9.83
N VAL A 56 -1.24 9.31 8.82
CA VAL A 56 -1.91 8.40 7.88
C VAL A 56 -2.38 7.13 8.60
N GLN A 57 -1.53 6.51 9.42
CA GLN A 57 -1.88 5.28 10.16
C GLN A 57 -3.06 5.51 11.11
N GLU A 58 -3.06 6.61 11.87
CA GLU A 58 -4.18 6.97 12.72
C GLU A 58 -5.47 7.19 11.91
N PHE A 59 -5.38 7.86 10.76
CA PHE A 59 -6.54 8.08 9.90
C PHE A 59 -7.12 6.77 9.35
N LEU A 60 -6.27 5.88 8.82
CA LEU A 60 -6.69 4.59 8.28
C LEU A 60 -7.33 3.72 9.37
N GLY A 61 -6.68 3.58 10.53
CA GLY A 61 -7.22 2.77 11.63
C GLY A 61 -8.56 3.31 12.17
N ASN A 62 -8.72 4.62 12.26
CA ASN A 62 -10.00 5.23 12.65
C ASN A 62 -11.09 4.97 11.62
N MET A 63 -10.77 5.02 10.32
CA MET A 63 -11.73 4.79 9.25
C MET A 63 -12.12 3.32 9.14
N GLU A 64 -11.21 2.38 9.33
CA GLU A 64 -11.50 0.94 9.37
C GLU A 64 -12.44 0.60 10.53
N ALA A 65 -12.17 1.15 11.73
CA ALA A 65 -13.07 1.02 12.86
C ALA A 65 -14.46 1.60 12.55
N ALA A 66 -14.51 2.74 11.86
CA ALA A 66 -15.76 3.36 11.45
C ALA A 66 -16.51 2.55 10.38
N PHE A 67 -15.82 1.94 9.40
CA PHE A 67 -16.45 1.04 8.42
C PHE A 67 -17.12 -0.13 9.12
N ARG A 68 -16.41 -0.82 10.03
CA ARG A 68 -16.94 -1.95 10.78
C ARG A 68 -18.18 -1.60 11.62
N ALA A 69 -18.25 -0.38 12.13
CA ALA A 69 -19.39 0.10 12.91
C ALA A 69 -20.58 0.62 12.06
N HIS A 70 -20.39 0.83 10.75
CA HIS A 70 -21.38 1.49 9.90
C HIS A 70 -22.34 0.51 9.26
N SER A 71 -23.61 0.91 9.13
CA SER A 71 -24.68 0.07 8.56
C SER A 71 -24.44 -0.37 7.11
N LEU A 72 -23.64 0.38 6.35
CA LEU A 72 -23.24 0.03 4.98
C LEU A 72 -22.39 -1.24 4.89
N TRP A 73 -21.67 -1.57 5.95
CA TRP A 73 -20.87 -2.80 6.06
C TRP A 73 -21.47 -3.77 7.08
N ALA A 74 -22.72 -3.55 7.51
CA ALA A 74 -23.40 -4.51 8.36
C ALA A 74 -23.58 -5.84 7.62
N GLY A 75 -23.09 -6.92 8.21
CA GLY A 75 -23.15 -8.27 7.63
C GLY A 75 -22.07 -8.58 6.60
N CYS A 76 -21.14 -7.65 6.33
CA CYS A 76 -19.92 -7.97 5.59
C CYS A 76 -19.03 -8.92 6.40
N SER A 77 -18.35 -9.80 5.68
CA SER A 77 -17.28 -10.64 6.20
C SER A 77 -16.05 -9.81 6.60
N GLU A 78 -15.15 -10.42 7.37
CA GLU A 78 -13.87 -9.79 7.74
C GLU A 78 -13.01 -9.50 6.50
N GLU A 79 -13.00 -10.41 5.52
CA GLU A 79 -12.28 -10.24 4.24
C GLU A 79 -12.81 -9.04 3.43
N GLU A 80 -14.13 -8.82 3.42
CA GLU A 80 -14.74 -7.65 2.76
C GLU A 80 -14.43 -6.33 3.49
N LEU A 81 -14.29 -6.37 4.82
CA LEU A 81 -13.89 -5.21 5.62
C LEU A 81 -12.41 -4.87 5.39
N GLU A 82 -11.54 -5.88 5.39
CA GLU A 82 -10.12 -5.73 5.05
C GLU A 82 -9.94 -5.18 3.63
N SER A 83 -10.65 -5.75 2.66
CA SER A 83 -10.68 -5.25 1.27
C SER A 83 -11.11 -3.78 1.16
N ALA A 84 -12.06 -3.34 2.01
CA ALA A 84 -12.47 -1.93 2.06
C ALA A 84 -11.39 -1.03 2.69
N GLY A 85 -10.64 -1.54 3.67
CA GLY A 85 -9.45 -0.90 4.24
C GLY A 85 -8.34 -0.72 3.19
N GLU A 86 -8.00 -1.78 2.46
CA GLU A 86 -7.05 -1.73 1.34
C GLU A 86 -7.50 -0.73 0.25
N GLY A 87 -8.80 -0.71 -0.07
CA GLY A 87 -9.37 0.27 -0.98
C GLY A 87 -9.18 1.70 -0.47
N LEU A 88 -9.43 1.95 0.82
CA LEU A 88 -9.19 3.25 1.43
C LEU A 88 -7.71 3.65 1.36
N GLU A 89 -6.81 2.75 1.76
CA GLU A 89 -5.37 2.98 1.70
C GLU A 89 -4.94 3.31 0.27
N LYS A 90 -5.34 2.49 -0.71
CA LYS A 90 -5.06 2.73 -2.12
C LYS A 90 -5.55 4.10 -2.57
N TYR A 91 -6.78 4.50 -2.21
CA TYR A 91 -7.32 5.80 -2.60
C TYR A 91 -6.51 6.96 -1.99
N VAL A 92 -6.26 6.89 -0.67
CA VAL A 92 -5.55 7.95 0.07
C VAL A 92 -4.11 8.05 -0.38
N MET A 93 -3.37 6.93 -0.39
CA MET A 93 -1.94 6.92 -0.72
C MET A 93 -1.70 7.30 -2.19
N THR A 94 -2.61 6.98 -3.11
CA THR A 94 -2.51 7.48 -4.50
C THR A 94 -2.57 9.01 -4.56
N LYS A 95 -3.34 9.67 -3.68
CA LYS A 95 -3.45 11.13 -3.64
C LYS A 95 -2.28 11.78 -2.91
N LEU A 96 -1.76 11.12 -1.87
CA LEU A 96 -0.64 11.62 -1.08
C LEU A 96 0.73 11.32 -1.71
N TYR A 97 0.81 10.38 -2.65
CA TYR A 97 2.05 9.92 -3.28
C TYR A 97 3.04 11.04 -3.65
N PRO A 98 2.63 12.14 -4.32
CA PRO A 98 3.57 13.20 -4.69
C PRO A 98 4.18 13.96 -3.49
N HIS A 99 3.59 13.83 -2.31
CA HIS A 99 4.01 14.50 -1.08
C HIS A 99 4.84 13.58 -0.18
N VAL A 100 4.60 12.26 -0.20
CA VAL A 100 5.17 11.32 0.78
C VAL A 100 6.19 10.34 0.19
N PHE A 101 6.26 10.19 -1.13
CA PHE A 101 7.19 9.26 -1.76
C PHE A 101 8.46 9.97 -2.24
N ALA A 102 9.62 9.54 -1.72
CA ALA A 102 10.94 10.12 -2.02
C ALA A 102 10.94 11.67 -1.94
N SER A 103 10.25 12.21 -0.93
CA SER A 103 9.98 13.64 -0.80
C SER A 103 11.17 14.43 -0.26
N HIS A 104 12.16 13.76 0.34
CA HIS A 104 13.38 14.39 0.84
C HIS A 104 14.58 14.14 -0.08
N PRO A 105 15.49 15.13 -0.24
CA PRO A 105 16.69 14.97 -1.06
C PRO A 105 17.62 13.83 -0.62
N GLU A 106 17.65 13.51 0.68
CA GLU A 106 18.47 12.39 1.17
C GLU A 106 17.91 11.03 0.74
N ASP A 107 16.59 10.88 0.61
CA ASP A 107 15.97 9.63 0.09
C ASP A 107 16.40 9.40 -1.36
N VAL A 108 16.28 10.44 -2.21
CA VAL A 108 16.69 10.39 -3.62
C VAL A 108 18.17 10.04 -3.76
N LYS A 109 19.01 10.60 -2.89
CA LYS A 109 20.45 10.32 -2.87
C LYS A 109 20.75 8.88 -2.45
N VAL A 110 20.04 8.34 -1.47
CA VAL A 110 20.16 6.93 -1.05
C VAL A 110 19.71 6.01 -2.18
N ASP A 111 18.60 6.32 -2.84
CA ASP A 111 18.09 5.57 -4.01
C ASP A 111 19.12 5.54 -5.14
N GLU A 112 19.72 6.69 -5.48
CA GLU A 112 20.77 6.75 -6.50
C GLU A 112 21.99 5.91 -6.13
N GLN A 113 22.43 5.95 -4.87
CA GLN A 113 23.58 5.18 -4.41
C GLN A 113 23.29 3.69 -4.47
N LEU A 114 22.10 3.27 -4.04
CA LEU A 114 21.66 1.88 -4.12
C LEU A 114 21.58 1.42 -5.57
N HIS A 115 20.96 2.20 -6.45
CA HIS A 115 20.86 1.91 -7.88
C HIS A 115 22.24 1.73 -8.52
N LYS A 116 23.17 2.67 -8.29
CA LYS A 116 24.55 2.58 -8.81
C LYS A 116 25.28 1.33 -8.29
N LYS A 117 25.12 1.02 -7.00
CA LYS A 117 25.72 -0.17 -6.39
C LYS A 117 25.17 -1.46 -6.99
N MET A 118 23.85 -1.59 -7.10
CA MET A 118 23.19 -2.75 -7.72
C MET A 118 23.59 -2.87 -9.19
N ALA A 119 23.63 -1.76 -9.92
CA ALA A 119 23.98 -1.74 -11.33
C ALA A 119 25.37 -2.31 -11.60
N LEU A 120 26.32 -2.12 -10.69
CA LEU A 120 27.67 -2.67 -10.78
C LEU A 120 27.73 -4.13 -10.31
N ILE A 121 27.15 -4.43 -9.14
CA ILE A 121 27.25 -5.76 -8.51
C ILE A 121 26.52 -6.84 -9.32
N GLN A 122 25.38 -6.50 -9.95
CA GLN A 122 24.57 -7.47 -10.71
C GLN A 122 25.35 -8.14 -11.85
N HIS A 123 26.44 -7.53 -12.34
CA HIS A 123 27.23 -8.09 -13.44
C HIS A 123 28.11 -9.28 -13.04
N PHE A 124 28.42 -9.44 -11.74
CA PHE A 124 29.39 -10.44 -11.29
C PHE A 124 29.00 -11.21 -10.04
N VAL A 125 27.95 -10.79 -9.32
CA VAL A 125 27.44 -11.53 -8.16
C VAL A 125 27.00 -12.93 -8.59
N ARG A 126 27.35 -13.93 -7.77
CA ARG A 126 26.98 -15.33 -7.97
C ARG A 126 26.21 -15.86 -6.76
N PRO A 127 25.37 -16.90 -6.93
CA PRO A 127 24.62 -17.49 -5.82
C PRO A 127 25.50 -17.86 -4.62
N GLU A 128 26.70 -18.39 -4.87
CA GLU A 128 27.66 -18.75 -3.83
C GLU A 128 28.22 -17.55 -3.05
N ASN A 129 28.15 -16.32 -3.57
CA ASN A 129 28.54 -15.13 -2.82
C ASN A 129 27.53 -14.76 -1.73
N LEU A 130 26.32 -15.33 -1.79
CA LEU A 130 25.20 -15.11 -0.88
C LEU A 130 24.77 -16.42 -0.19
N ASP A 131 25.65 -17.43 -0.16
CA ASP A 131 25.43 -18.74 0.47
C ASP A 131 24.26 -19.56 -0.11
N ILE A 132 23.86 -19.28 -1.35
CA ILE A 132 22.81 -20.03 -2.03
C ILE A 132 23.36 -21.38 -2.50
N LYS A 133 22.96 -22.45 -1.81
CA LYS A 133 23.41 -23.82 -2.10
C LYS A 133 22.93 -24.30 -3.49
N PRO A 134 23.70 -25.16 -4.19
CA PRO A 134 23.34 -25.69 -5.50
C PRO A 134 21.93 -26.30 -5.58
N VAL A 135 21.47 -26.96 -4.51
CA VAL A 135 20.13 -27.58 -4.44
C VAL A 135 18.98 -26.56 -4.49
N PHE A 136 19.25 -25.29 -4.20
CA PHE A 136 18.27 -24.19 -4.27
C PHE A 136 18.50 -23.28 -5.47
N GLN A 137 19.46 -23.57 -6.33
CA GLN A 137 19.72 -22.76 -7.52
C GLN A 137 18.64 -23.01 -8.58
N ASN A 138 18.24 -21.94 -9.25
CA ASN A 138 17.27 -21.95 -10.34
C ASN A 138 17.97 -21.50 -11.63
N GLU A 139 17.78 -22.24 -12.73
CA GLU A 139 18.47 -21.99 -14.00
C GLU A 139 18.09 -20.65 -14.63
N THR A 140 16.89 -20.13 -14.40
CA THR A 140 16.45 -18.82 -14.92
C THR A 140 16.80 -17.67 -13.98
N SER A 141 17.51 -17.94 -12.87
CA SER A 141 17.80 -16.93 -11.84
C SER A 141 16.54 -16.25 -11.28
N TRP A 142 15.44 -17.02 -11.16
CA TRP A 142 14.12 -16.56 -10.69
C TRP A 142 13.51 -15.42 -11.53
N LEU A 143 13.88 -15.36 -12.81
CA LEU A 143 13.23 -14.55 -13.84
C LEU A 143 12.17 -15.35 -14.58
#